data_AF-A0A534Q8P6-F1
#
_entry.id   AF-A0A534Q8P6-F1
#
_cell.length_a   1.000
_cell.length_b   1.000
_cell.length_c   1.000
_cell.angle_alpha   90.00
_cell.angle_beta   90.00
_cell.angle_gamma   90.00
#
_symmetry.space_group_name_H-M   'P 1'
#
loop_
_entity.id
_entity.type
_entity.pdbx_description
1 polymer ?
#
loop_
_entity_poly.entity_id
_entity_poly.type
_entity_poly.pdbx_seq_one_letter_code
_entity_poly.pdbx_strand_id
1 'polypeptide(L)'
;MGNRSRAVISVIGRDQKGVVARVSTYLASSNVNIEDIEQRVMEGLFIMTMLVDLSDLQTTLDELVLGLRRIGEEINMEVTVRLAGGPPERKRVAALVTREPHCLEQLIREREAGSLNGDLVVILSNHPDLEPLARQHGIPFAWSPSTDKTAHEDFLLARFGEHRPDLVVLARYMQILSQRVIDRYPFRIINIHPSLLPYHPGSNAYKQAWEEGVRVSGEGPEGHLPPGALPGRGGGHLVSAGFMVWVTGPDEVSLLEVADAIAARLRARRVPTETLDGRTPGIEALEGDGLAGRVAFVASTLARHGVATVVAVPADRCTERQQVRSLVGSMIEVYVRPARGVPRTGYEPPERPEVEIVSPEAAPGAGVERTLRTLEILKLLPPGDDTPYSEEEEREVLRRLKGFGYL
;
A
#
# COMPACT_ATOMS: atom_id res chain seq x y z
N MET A 1 14.90 -35.07 15.76
CA MET A 1 14.68 -33.65 16.13
C MET A 1 13.21 -33.52 16.48
N GLY A 2 12.90 -33.19 17.73
CA GLY A 2 11.54 -33.25 18.28
C GLY A 2 10.57 -32.34 17.51
N ASN A 3 9.36 -32.85 17.30
CA ASN A 3 8.30 -32.16 16.57
C ASN A 3 7.81 -30.95 17.38
N ARG A 4 8.37 -29.76 17.12
CA ARG A 4 7.96 -28.51 17.79
C ARG A 4 6.50 -28.23 17.45
N SER A 5 5.63 -28.34 18.44
CA SER A 5 4.20 -28.05 18.27
C SER A 5 3.99 -26.55 18.43
N ARG A 6 3.91 -25.82 17.33
CA ARG A 6 3.68 -24.38 17.34
C ARG A 6 2.20 -24.06 17.20
N ALA A 7 1.79 -22.88 17.66
CA ALA A 7 0.48 -22.34 17.36
C ALA A 7 0.54 -20.83 17.11
N VAL A 8 -0.41 -20.34 16.32
CA VAL A 8 -0.69 -18.92 16.15
C VAL A 8 -1.94 -18.58 16.96
N ILE A 9 -1.82 -17.60 17.85
CA ILE A 9 -2.93 -17.06 18.63
C ILE A 9 -3.24 -15.67 18.10
N SER A 10 -4.48 -15.42 17.70
CA SER A 10 -4.94 -14.10 17.25
C SER A 10 -6.02 -13.58 18.19
N VAL A 11 -5.87 -12.32 18.62
CA VAL A 11 -6.77 -11.60 19.52
C VAL A 11 -7.24 -10.34 18.82
N ILE A 12 -8.56 -10.18 18.66
CA ILE A 12 -9.16 -9.07 17.90
C ILE A 12 -10.35 -8.49 18.69
N GLY A 13 -10.44 -7.17 18.79
CA GLY A 13 -11.61 -6.50 19.36
C GLY A 13 -11.34 -5.04 19.71
N ARG A 14 -12.17 -4.42 20.55
CA ARG A 14 -12.01 -2.99 20.88
C ARG A 14 -10.85 -2.75 21.83
N ASP A 15 -9.97 -1.80 21.52
CA ASP A 15 -8.80 -1.49 22.33
C ASP A 15 -9.16 -1.14 23.77
N GLN A 16 -8.43 -1.74 24.69
CA GLN A 16 -8.60 -1.53 26.12
C GLN A 16 -7.36 -1.96 26.91
N LYS A 17 -7.27 -1.46 28.14
CA LYS A 17 -6.13 -1.71 29.02
C LYS A 17 -6.09 -3.17 29.46
N GLY A 18 -4.91 -3.78 29.39
CA GLY A 18 -4.63 -5.09 29.99
C GLY A 18 -4.84 -6.31 29.09
N VAL A 19 -5.15 -6.12 27.79
CA VAL A 19 -5.33 -7.22 26.82
C VAL A 19 -4.07 -8.08 26.72
N VAL A 20 -2.93 -7.44 26.41
CA VAL A 20 -1.63 -8.12 26.29
C VAL A 20 -1.29 -8.84 27.59
N ALA A 21 -1.41 -8.17 28.74
CA ALA A 21 -1.04 -8.71 30.04
C ALA A 21 -1.88 -9.95 30.41
N ARG A 22 -3.19 -9.94 30.16
CA ARG A 22 -4.06 -11.09 30.47
C ARG A 22 -3.70 -12.30 29.62
N VAL A 23 -3.53 -12.10 28.32
CA VAL A 23 -3.21 -13.19 27.39
C VAL A 23 -1.80 -13.73 27.69
N SER A 24 -0.80 -12.87 27.81
CA SER A 24 0.59 -13.31 28.08
C SER A 24 0.75 -13.98 29.45
N THR A 25 0.07 -13.47 30.49
CA THR A 25 0.10 -14.09 31.83
C THR A 25 -0.54 -15.47 31.80
N TYR A 26 -1.64 -15.65 31.06
CA TYR A 26 -2.28 -16.95 30.93
C TYR A 26 -1.39 -17.96 30.19
N LEU A 27 -0.74 -17.53 29.09
CA LEU A 27 0.23 -18.35 28.36
C LEU A 27 1.40 -18.76 29.26
N ALA A 28 1.97 -17.80 30.01
CA ALA A 28 3.03 -18.08 30.96
C ALA A 28 2.59 -19.06 32.06
N SER A 29 1.37 -18.91 32.60
CA SER A 29 0.82 -19.83 33.61
C SER A 29 0.59 -21.25 33.07
N SER A 30 0.44 -21.40 31.75
CA SER A 30 0.30 -22.69 31.07
C SER A 30 1.66 -23.25 30.58
N ASN A 31 2.76 -22.59 30.94
CA ASN A 31 4.12 -22.89 30.49
C ASN A 31 4.31 -22.85 28.96
N VAL A 32 3.60 -21.91 28.31
CA VAL A 32 3.69 -21.67 26.87
C VAL A 32 4.67 -20.53 26.61
N ASN A 33 5.68 -20.80 25.77
CA ASN A 33 6.65 -19.79 25.35
C ASN A 33 6.13 -19.00 24.15
N ILE A 34 6.31 -17.68 24.16
CA ILE A 34 5.98 -16.80 23.02
C ILE A 34 7.25 -16.63 22.18
N GLU A 35 7.25 -17.14 20.96
CA GLU A 35 8.39 -17.01 20.02
C GLU A 35 8.34 -15.66 19.28
N ASP A 36 7.15 -15.18 18.93
CA ASP A 36 6.94 -13.91 18.24
C ASP A 36 5.62 -13.26 18.66
N ILE A 37 5.59 -11.93 18.66
CA ILE A 37 4.40 -11.14 19.02
C ILE A 37 4.34 -9.87 18.17
N GLU A 38 3.24 -9.73 17.43
CA GLU A 38 2.90 -8.51 16.73
C GLU A 38 1.60 -7.92 17.31
N GLN A 39 1.61 -6.61 17.55
CA GLN A 39 0.44 -5.87 18.02
C GLN A 39 0.20 -4.66 17.10
N ARG A 40 -1.08 -4.40 16.81
CA ARG A 40 -1.52 -3.19 16.12
C ARG A 40 -2.80 -2.64 16.74
N VAL A 41 -2.89 -1.32 16.81
CA VAL A 41 -4.13 -0.62 17.18
C VAL A 41 -4.47 0.35 16.05
N MET A 42 -5.68 0.25 15.52
CA MET A 42 -6.19 1.12 14.45
C MET A 42 -7.61 1.54 14.78
N GLU A 43 -7.87 2.85 14.92
CA GLU A 43 -9.23 3.39 15.18
C GLU A 43 -9.98 2.73 16.35
N GLY A 44 -9.26 2.37 17.42
CA GLY A 44 -9.84 1.68 18.57
C GLY A 44 -10.13 0.19 18.35
N LEU A 45 -9.69 -0.39 17.24
CA LEU A 45 -9.59 -1.84 17.03
C LEU A 45 -8.18 -2.31 17.41
N PHE A 46 -8.10 -3.25 18.34
CA PHE A 46 -6.90 -3.92 18.78
C PHE A 46 -6.77 -5.26 18.06
N ILE A 47 -5.60 -5.52 17.47
CA ILE A 47 -5.23 -6.78 16.86
C ILE A 47 -3.88 -7.21 17.43
N MET A 48 -3.79 -8.43 17.93
CA MET A 48 -2.55 -9.01 18.41
C MET A 48 -2.42 -10.43 17.90
N THR A 49 -1.27 -10.75 17.33
CA THR A 49 -0.91 -12.09 16.84
C THR A 49 0.32 -12.57 17.57
N MET A 50 0.27 -13.79 18.10
CA MET A 50 1.38 -14.43 18.81
C MET A 50 1.71 -15.76 18.15
N LEU A 51 2.98 -15.98 17.82
CA LEU A 51 3.51 -17.30 17.55
C LEU A 51 3.99 -17.91 18.86
N VAL A 52 3.47 -19.07 19.22
CA VAL A 52 3.78 -19.73 20.49
C VAL A 52 4.32 -21.13 20.28
N ASP A 53 5.21 -21.55 21.18
CA ASP A 53 5.71 -22.91 21.29
C ASP A 53 4.94 -23.65 22.41
N LEU A 54 4.27 -24.73 22.02
CA LEU A 54 3.50 -25.59 22.90
C LEU A 54 4.29 -26.83 23.35
N SER A 55 5.59 -26.92 23.05
CA SER A 55 6.42 -28.09 23.37
C SER A 55 6.44 -28.43 24.88
N ASP A 56 6.34 -27.41 25.73
CA ASP A 56 6.37 -27.54 27.20
C ASP A 56 5.00 -27.28 27.87
N LEU A 57 3.90 -27.36 27.10
CA LEU A 57 2.54 -27.11 27.58
C LEU A 57 2.19 -28.06 28.76
N GLN A 58 1.79 -27.49 29.90
CA GLN A 58 1.43 -28.29 31.09
C GLN A 58 -0.04 -28.75 31.13
N THR A 59 -0.88 -28.19 30.26
CA THR A 59 -2.31 -28.52 30.13
C THR A 59 -2.59 -29.20 28.79
N THR A 60 -3.83 -29.63 28.57
CA THR A 60 -4.25 -30.03 27.23
C THR A 60 -4.44 -28.82 26.31
N LEU A 61 -4.32 -29.01 24.99
CA LEU A 61 -4.60 -27.95 24.02
C LEU A 61 -6.04 -27.42 24.16
N ASP A 62 -7.00 -28.30 24.44
CA ASP A 62 -8.40 -27.92 24.62
C ASP A 62 -8.58 -27.01 25.86
N GLU A 63 -7.91 -27.31 26.97
CA GLU A 63 -7.92 -26.46 28.16
C GLU A 63 -7.29 -25.09 27.90
N LEU A 64 -6.17 -25.05 27.16
CA LEU A 64 -5.54 -23.80 26.74
C LEU A 64 -6.50 -22.95 25.89
N VAL A 65 -7.14 -23.56 24.90
CA VAL A 65 -8.09 -22.88 24.00
C VAL A 65 -9.31 -22.40 24.78
N LEU A 66 -9.87 -23.21 25.67
CA LEU A 66 -11.01 -22.83 26.51
C LEU A 66 -10.67 -21.67 27.46
N GLY A 67 -9.48 -21.68 28.08
CA GLY A 67 -9.06 -20.59 28.95
C GLY A 67 -8.79 -19.29 28.19
N LEU A 68 -8.19 -19.36 27.00
CA LEU A 68 -8.02 -18.21 26.11
C LEU A 68 -9.37 -17.65 25.63
N ARG A 69 -10.34 -18.50 25.32
CA ARG A 69 -11.71 -18.08 24.99
C ARG A 69 -12.38 -17.39 26.16
N ARG A 70 -12.27 -17.93 27.38
CA ARG A 70 -12.82 -17.30 28.58
C ARG A 70 -12.21 -15.92 28.82
N ILE A 71 -10.89 -15.78 28.64
CA ILE A 71 -10.25 -14.46 28.69
C ILE A 71 -10.87 -13.57 27.62
N GLY A 72 -10.94 -14.03 26.38
CA GLY A 72 -11.62 -13.32 25.29
C GLY A 72 -13.00 -12.79 25.67
N GLU A 73 -13.86 -13.64 26.23
CA GLU A 73 -15.20 -13.27 26.71
C GLU A 73 -15.15 -12.21 27.83
N GLU A 74 -14.27 -12.37 28.83
CA GLU A 74 -14.10 -11.40 29.93
C GLU A 74 -13.68 -10.01 29.43
N ILE A 75 -12.83 -9.97 28.40
CA ILE A 75 -12.33 -8.73 27.80
C ILE A 75 -13.07 -8.30 26.54
N ASN A 76 -14.17 -8.97 26.17
CA ASN A 76 -14.94 -8.70 24.95
C ASN A 76 -14.06 -8.67 23.67
N MET A 77 -13.21 -9.69 23.55
CA MET A 77 -12.29 -9.92 22.43
C MET A 77 -12.56 -11.29 21.80
N GLU A 78 -12.42 -11.37 20.49
CA GLU A 78 -12.34 -12.63 19.77
C GLU A 78 -10.93 -13.20 19.90
N VAL A 79 -10.81 -14.42 20.44
CA VAL A 79 -9.53 -15.14 20.55
C VAL A 79 -9.61 -16.42 19.74
N THR A 80 -8.67 -16.59 18.81
CA THR A 80 -8.53 -17.79 17.98
C THR A 80 -7.16 -18.41 18.15
N VAL A 81 -7.09 -19.73 18.13
CA VAL A 81 -5.86 -20.51 18.23
C VAL A 81 -5.79 -21.44 17.04
N ARG A 82 -4.66 -21.44 16.33
CA ARG A 82 -4.42 -22.28 15.15
C ARG A 82 -3.10 -23.00 15.30
N LEU A 83 -3.09 -24.33 15.22
CA LEU A 83 -1.84 -25.10 15.22
C LEU A 83 -1.03 -24.78 13.96
N ALA A 84 0.24 -24.42 14.14
CA ALA A 84 1.19 -24.20 13.07
C ALA A 84 1.86 -25.54 12.73
N GLY A 85 1.68 -26.02 11.49
CA GLY A 85 2.26 -27.28 11.01
C GLY A 85 1.25 -28.34 10.55
N GLY A 86 -0.06 -28.08 10.64
CA GLY A 86 -1.05 -28.86 9.87
C GLY A 86 -0.93 -28.55 8.37
N PRO A 87 -1.29 -29.48 7.46
CA PRO A 87 -1.46 -29.11 6.06
C PRO A 87 -2.43 -27.93 6.02
N PRO A 88 -2.11 -26.84 5.31
CA PRO A 88 -3.00 -25.69 5.28
C PRO A 88 -4.35 -26.16 4.75
N GLU A 89 -5.40 -25.97 5.56
CA GLU A 89 -6.76 -26.17 5.07
C GLU A 89 -6.94 -25.24 3.87
N ARG A 90 -7.01 -25.82 2.67
CA ARG A 90 -7.19 -25.06 1.43
C ARG A 90 -8.52 -24.33 1.51
N LYS A 91 -8.44 -23.00 1.67
CA LYS A 91 -9.62 -22.15 1.84
C LYS A 91 -10.38 -22.04 0.54
N ARG A 92 -11.71 -22.06 0.61
CA ARG A 92 -12.59 -21.84 -0.54
C ARG A 92 -12.61 -20.35 -0.87
N VAL A 93 -12.06 -19.97 -2.01
CA VAL A 93 -11.93 -18.58 -2.46
C VAL A 93 -12.99 -18.29 -3.53
N ALA A 94 -13.79 -17.26 -3.33
CA ALA A 94 -14.62 -16.66 -4.38
C ALA A 94 -13.94 -15.40 -4.91
N ALA A 95 -13.83 -15.24 -6.24
CA ALA A 95 -13.29 -14.02 -6.83
C ALA A 95 -14.42 -13.17 -7.42
N LEU A 96 -14.45 -11.87 -7.10
CA LEU A 96 -15.32 -10.88 -7.72
C LEU A 96 -14.51 -10.08 -8.74
N VAL A 97 -15.02 -9.93 -9.96
CA VAL A 97 -14.32 -9.28 -11.07
C VAL A 97 -15.23 -8.36 -11.87
N THR A 98 -14.65 -7.37 -12.55
CA THR A 98 -15.39 -6.47 -13.47
C THR A 98 -15.11 -6.88 -14.91
N ARG A 99 -14.32 -6.10 -15.66
CA ARG A 99 -13.92 -6.40 -17.04
C ARG A 99 -12.41 -6.63 -17.21
N GLU A 100 -11.61 -6.14 -16.27
CA GLU A 100 -10.15 -6.22 -16.34
C GLU A 100 -9.66 -7.63 -15.96
N PRO A 101 -8.89 -8.31 -16.84
CA PRO A 101 -8.53 -9.72 -16.64
C PRO A 101 -7.30 -9.94 -15.76
N HIS A 102 -6.37 -8.99 -15.64
CA HIS A 102 -5.01 -9.24 -15.12
C HIS A 102 -4.97 -9.79 -13.69
N CYS A 103 -5.81 -9.30 -12.77
CA CYS A 103 -5.88 -9.84 -11.41
C CYS A 103 -6.42 -11.27 -11.41
N LEU A 104 -7.43 -11.53 -12.24
CA LEU A 104 -8.02 -12.86 -12.38
C LEU A 104 -7.03 -13.84 -13.02
N GLU A 105 -6.34 -13.42 -14.09
CA GLU A 105 -5.29 -14.20 -14.72
C GLU A 105 -4.18 -14.56 -13.74
N GLN A 106 -3.73 -13.60 -12.91
CA GLN A 106 -2.72 -13.88 -11.89
C GLN A 106 -3.23 -14.93 -10.89
N LEU A 107 -4.45 -14.77 -10.36
CA LEU A 107 -5.05 -15.76 -9.44
C LEU A 107 -5.15 -17.16 -10.07
N ILE A 108 -5.48 -17.23 -11.36
CA ILE A 108 -5.55 -18.49 -12.11
C ILE A 108 -4.15 -19.09 -12.28
N ARG A 109 -3.14 -18.30 -12.65
CA ARG A 109 -1.75 -18.77 -12.79
C ARG A 109 -1.21 -19.34 -11.47
N GLU A 110 -1.43 -18.65 -10.35
CA GLU A 110 -1.00 -19.12 -9.02
C GLU A 110 -1.77 -20.40 -8.60
N ARG A 111 -3.05 -20.52 -8.97
CA ARG A 111 -3.82 -21.76 -8.77
C ARG A 111 -3.20 -22.92 -9.54
N GLU A 112 -2.89 -22.73 -10.81
CA GLU A 112 -2.33 -23.78 -11.67
C GLU A 112 -0.90 -24.16 -11.27
N ALA A 113 -0.12 -23.21 -10.79
CA ALA A 113 1.22 -23.44 -10.23
C ALA A 113 1.20 -24.10 -8.84
N GLY A 114 0.04 -24.19 -8.18
CA GLY A 114 -0.10 -24.75 -6.83
C GLY A 114 0.44 -23.84 -5.71
N SER A 115 0.82 -22.60 -6.03
CA SER A 115 1.26 -21.57 -5.08
C SER A 115 0.10 -20.87 -4.38
N LEU A 116 -1.11 -20.90 -4.97
CA LEU A 116 -2.32 -20.44 -4.30
C LEU A 116 -2.72 -21.43 -3.19
N ASN A 117 -2.59 -20.99 -1.94
CA ASN A 117 -3.00 -21.75 -0.77
C ASN A 117 -4.53 -21.74 -0.55
N GLY A 118 -5.30 -22.12 -1.58
CA GLY A 118 -6.75 -22.13 -1.60
C GLY A 118 -7.34 -22.72 -2.87
N ASP A 119 -8.65 -22.95 -2.85
CA ASP A 119 -9.46 -23.43 -3.95
C ASP A 119 -10.33 -22.29 -4.49
N LEU A 120 -10.07 -21.84 -5.72
CA LEU A 120 -10.94 -20.87 -6.40
C LEU A 120 -12.25 -21.56 -6.81
N VAL A 121 -13.29 -21.41 -5.99
CA VAL A 121 -14.56 -22.15 -6.10
C VAL A 121 -15.59 -21.50 -7.02
N VAL A 122 -15.50 -20.19 -7.23
CA VAL A 122 -16.39 -19.44 -8.14
C VAL A 122 -15.80 -18.09 -8.50
N ILE A 123 -16.06 -17.63 -9.71
CA ILE A 123 -15.83 -16.26 -10.18
C ILE A 123 -17.21 -15.61 -10.36
N LEU A 124 -17.41 -14.47 -9.71
CA LEU A 124 -18.63 -13.67 -9.79
C LEU A 124 -18.31 -12.34 -10.46
N SER A 125 -19.18 -11.88 -11.36
CA SER A 125 -18.97 -10.62 -12.04
C SER A 125 -20.23 -9.80 -12.17
N ASN A 126 -20.06 -8.50 -12.38
CA ASN A 126 -21.12 -7.62 -12.86
C ASN A 126 -21.21 -7.58 -14.41
N HIS A 127 -20.31 -8.28 -15.11
CA HIS A 127 -20.24 -8.34 -16.56
C HIS A 127 -19.91 -9.75 -17.09
N PRO A 128 -20.30 -10.10 -18.33
CA PRO A 128 -19.98 -11.40 -18.92
C PRO A 128 -18.54 -11.50 -19.50
N ASP A 129 -17.80 -10.39 -19.59
CA ASP A 129 -16.55 -10.26 -20.35
C ASP A 129 -15.49 -11.33 -20.03
N LEU A 130 -15.40 -11.76 -18.77
CA LEU A 130 -14.38 -12.71 -18.29
C LEU A 130 -14.88 -14.17 -18.22
N GLU A 131 -16.11 -14.45 -18.64
CA GLU A 131 -16.65 -15.82 -18.69
C GLU A 131 -15.81 -16.77 -19.58
N PRO A 132 -15.33 -16.36 -20.78
CA PRO A 132 -14.50 -17.24 -21.62
C PRO A 132 -13.21 -17.67 -20.91
N LEU A 133 -12.58 -16.75 -20.17
CA LEU A 133 -11.36 -17.02 -19.40
C LEU A 133 -11.64 -18.02 -18.28
N ALA A 134 -12.70 -17.82 -17.50
CA ALA A 134 -13.09 -18.75 -16.44
C ALA A 134 -13.38 -20.16 -16.99
N ARG A 135 -14.09 -20.23 -18.12
CA ARG A 135 -14.44 -21.48 -18.80
C ARG A 135 -13.20 -22.24 -19.29
N GLN A 136 -12.22 -21.53 -19.85
CA GLN A 136 -10.95 -22.12 -20.31
C GLN A 136 -10.22 -22.86 -19.19
N HIS A 137 -10.30 -22.36 -17.95
CA HIS A 137 -9.62 -22.93 -16.79
C HIS A 137 -10.50 -23.81 -15.89
N GLY A 138 -11.73 -24.12 -16.35
CA GLY A 138 -12.68 -25.00 -15.66
C GLY A 138 -13.21 -24.45 -14.35
N ILE A 139 -13.31 -23.13 -14.20
CA ILE A 139 -13.76 -22.47 -12.97
C ILE A 139 -15.22 -22.02 -13.14
N PRO A 140 -16.12 -22.30 -12.18
CA PRO A 140 -17.50 -21.81 -12.23
C PRO A 140 -17.55 -20.29 -12.35
N PHE A 141 -18.32 -19.78 -13.31
CA PHE A 141 -18.53 -18.36 -13.54
C PHE A 141 -20.01 -18.03 -13.50
N ALA A 142 -20.37 -16.95 -12.82
CA ALA A 142 -21.72 -16.40 -12.86
C ALA A 142 -21.67 -14.88 -12.86
N TRP A 143 -22.61 -14.24 -13.55
CA TRP A 143 -22.69 -12.79 -13.58
C TRP A 143 -24.13 -12.30 -13.46
N SER A 144 -24.27 -11.09 -12.94
CA SER A 144 -25.52 -10.33 -12.91
C SER A 144 -25.18 -8.86 -13.14
N PRO A 145 -25.91 -8.10 -13.96
CA PRO A 145 -25.61 -6.68 -14.13
C PRO A 145 -25.80 -5.92 -12.82
N SER A 146 -24.90 -4.98 -12.52
CA SER A 146 -24.97 -4.13 -11.32
C SER A 146 -25.80 -2.86 -11.50
N THR A 147 -26.65 -2.79 -12.53
CA THR A 147 -27.57 -1.65 -12.78
C THR A 147 -28.59 -1.48 -11.67
N ASP A 148 -29.04 -2.59 -11.09
CA ASP A 148 -29.77 -2.62 -9.83
C ASP A 148 -28.84 -3.20 -8.77
N LYS A 149 -28.37 -2.33 -7.87
CA LYS A 149 -27.42 -2.71 -6.82
C LYS A 149 -27.99 -3.76 -5.87
N THR A 150 -29.26 -3.66 -5.51
CA THR A 150 -29.89 -4.58 -4.55
C THR A 150 -30.04 -5.96 -5.18
N ALA A 151 -30.54 -6.03 -6.40
CA ALA A 151 -30.67 -7.29 -7.14
C ALA A 151 -29.31 -7.95 -7.37
N HIS A 152 -28.27 -7.17 -7.68
CA HIS A 152 -26.92 -7.67 -7.86
C HIS A 152 -26.32 -8.23 -6.56
N GLU A 153 -26.51 -7.53 -5.44
CA GLU A 153 -26.06 -8.02 -4.14
C GLU A 153 -26.84 -9.26 -3.67
N ASP A 154 -28.13 -9.37 -3.99
CA ASP A 154 -28.92 -10.58 -3.75
C ASP A 154 -28.36 -11.77 -4.55
N PHE A 155 -27.98 -11.53 -5.80
CA PHE A 155 -27.28 -12.51 -6.63
C PHE A 155 -25.95 -12.92 -5.98
N LEU A 156 -25.11 -11.97 -5.53
CA LEU A 156 -23.84 -12.27 -4.86
C LEU A 156 -24.05 -13.13 -3.61
N LEU A 157 -25.00 -12.73 -2.75
CA LEU A 157 -25.31 -13.45 -1.51
C LEU A 157 -25.84 -14.86 -1.77
N ALA A 158 -26.68 -15.05 -2.79
CA ALA A 158 -27.16 -16.37 -3.20
C ALA A 158 -25.99 -17.26 -3.63
N ARG A 159 -25.08 -16.75 -4.48
CA ARG A 159 -23.89 -17.50 -4.93
C ARG A 159 -22.91 -17.78 -3.80
N PHE A 160 -22.76 -16.86 -2.86
CA PHE A 160 -21.97 -17.13 -1.65
C PHE A 160 -22.60 -18.23 -0.79
N GLY A 161 -23.94 -18.30 -0.71
CA GLY A 161 -24.65 -19.38 -0.02
C GLY A 161 -24.42 -20.76 -0.66
N GLU A 162 -24.44 -20.83 -1.99
CA GLU A 162 -24.21 -22.05 -2.77
C GLU A 162 -22.76 -22.53 -2.66
N HIS A 163 -21.81 -21.61 -2.90
CA HIS A 163 -20.38 -21.94 -3.01
C HIS A 163 -19.64 -21.87 -1.67
N ARG A 164 -20.28 -21.41 -0.60
CA ARG A 164 -19.76 -21.33 0.78
C ARG A 164 -18.27 -20.94 0.85
N PRO A 165 -17.89 -19.76 0.33
CA PRO A 165 -16.50 -19.33 0.36
C PRO A 165 -16.05 -19.00 1.79
N ASP A 166 -14.81 -19.36 2.11
CA ASP A 166 -14.11 -18.94 3.32
C ASP A 166 -13.48 -17.55 3.17
N LEU A 167 -13.17 -17.17 1.92
CA LEU A 167 -12.57 -15.90 1.54
C LEU A 167 -13.21 -15.38 0.24
N VAL A 168 -13.53 -14.09 0.21
CA VAL A 168 -13.98 -13.37 -0.97
C VAL A 168 -12.86 -12.40 -1.39
N VAL A 169 -12.46 -12.47 -2.65
CA VAL A 169 -11.38 -11.67 -3.23
C VAL A 169 -11.98 -10.73 -4.27
N LEU A 170 -11.85 -9.43 -4.06
CA LEU A 170 -12.25 -8.42 -5.04
C LEU A 170 -11.06 -8.21 -5.99
N ALA A 171 -11.03 -8.96 -7.08
CA ALA A 171 -9.99 -8.86 -8.10
C ALA A 171 -10.38 -7.78 -9.12
N ARG A 172 -10.08 -6.51 -8.80
CA ARG A 172 -10.52 -5.34 -9.59
C ARG A 172 -12.04 -5.28 -9.77
N TYR A 173 -12.76 -5.60 -8.70
CA TYR A 173 -14.20 -5.44 -8.66
C TYR A 173 -14.55 -3.98 -8.36
N MET A 174 -15.16 -3.30 -9.33
CA MET A 174 -15.34 -1.84 -9.31
C MET A 174 -16.63 -1.38 -8.63
N GLN A 175 -17.47 -2.31 -8.18
CA GLN A 175 -18.71 -1.96 -7.48
C GLN A 175 -18.47 -1.90 -5.98
N ILE A 176 -18.96 -0.83 -5.36
CA ILE A 176 -18.93 -0.67 -3.90
C ILE A 176 -19.93 -1.63 -3.27
N LEU A 177 -19.44 -2.60 -2.52
CA LEU A 177 -20.27 -3.51 -1.72
C LEU A 177 -20.98 -2.74 -0.59
N SER A 178 -22.27 -3.00 -0.39
CA SER A 178 -22.98 -2.47 0.77
C SER A 178 -22.57 -3.17 2.06
N GLN A 179 -22.88 -2.51 3.19
CA GLN A 179 -22.69 -3.08 4.53
C GLN A 179 -23.36 -4.44 4.69
N ARG A 180 -24.51 -4.67 4.01
CA ARG A 180 -25.25 -5.94 4.03
C ARG A 180 -24.40 -7.12 3.55
N VAL A 181 -23.57 -6.92 2.53
CA VAL A 181 -22.68 -7.96 2.01
C VAL A 181 -21.47 -8.14 2.93
N ILE A 182 -20.93 -7.02 3.44
CA ILE A 182 -19.76 -7.00 4.33
C ILE A 182 -20.06 -7.72 5.66
N ASP A 183 -21.21 -7.43 6.28
CA ASP A 183 -21.62 -8.01 7.57
C ASP A 183 -21.88 -9.51 7.49
N ARG A 184 -22.14 -10.05 6.29
CA ARG A 184 -22.28 -11.50 6.09
C ARG A 184 -20.94 -12.22 6.05
N TYR A 185 -19.88 -11.51 5.66
CA TYR A 185 -18.51 -12.01 5.54
C TYR A 185 -17.51 -11.10 6.26
N PRO A 186 -17.70 -10.84 7.58
CA PRO A 186 -16.81 -9.96 8.33
C PRO A 186 -15.40 -10.55 8.32
N PHE A 187 -14.40 -9.70 8.05
CA PHE A 187 -12.98 -10.08 7.97
C PHE A 187 -12.64 -11.18 6.95
N ARG A 188 -13.55 -11.49 6.02
CA ARG A 188 -13.40 -12.53 4.98
C ARG A 188 -13.49 -11.97 3.57
N ILE A 189 -13.31 -10.65 3.41
CA ILE A 189 -13.28 -9.97 2.12
C ILE A 189 -11.93 -9.26 1.99
N ILE A 190 -11.18 -9.57 0.93
CA ILE A 190 -9.92 -8.91 0.59
C ILE A 190 -10.09 -8.19 -0.74
N ASN A 191 -9.67 -6.93 -0.83
CA ASN A 191 -9.63 -6.21 -2.09
C ASN A 191 -8.22 -6.25 -2.70
N ILE A 192 -8.11 -6.78 -3.91
CA ILE A 192 -6.87 -6.79 -4.68
C ILE A 192 -6.90 -5.61 -5.64
N HIS A 193 -6.18 -4.57 -5.27
CA HIS A 193 -5.83 -3.47 -6.15
C HIS A 193 -4.42 -3.72 -6.68
N PRO A 194 -4.18 -3.71 -8.01
CA PRO A 194 -2.84 -3.81 -8.60
C PRO A 194 -1.89 -2.70 -8.17
N SER A 195 -2.42 -1.59 -7.66
CA SER A 195 -1.61 -0.57 -7.02
C SER A 195 -1.55 -0.83 -5.52
N LEU A 196 -0.35 -0.72 -4.95
CA LEU A 196 -0.17 -0.72 -3.52
C LEU A 196 -1.17 0.26 -2.89
N LEU A 197 -1.96 -0.24 -1.95
CA LEU A 197 -2.85 0.59 -1.16
C LEU A 197 -2.02 1.63 -0.40
N PRO A 198 -2.56 2.83 -0.25
CA PRO A 198 -2.71 3.37 1.08
C PRO A 198 -4.17 3.30 1.48
N TYR A 199 -4.36 2.65 2.61
CA TYR A 199 -5.57 2.24 3.28
C TYR A 199 -6.63 3.34 3.43
N HIS A 200 -7.67 3.44 2.57
CA HIS A 200 -9.01 4.00 2.91
C HIS A 200 -10.09 3.49 1.91
N PRO A 201 -11.25 2.98 2.35
CA PRO A 201 -12.29 2.45 1.45
C PRO A 201 -13.25 3.54 0.92
N GLY A 202 -13.29 3.73 -0.40
CA GLY A 202 -14.35 4.49 -1.09
C GLY A 202 -13.86 5.36 -2.24
N SER A 203 -14.77 5.80 -3.12
CA SER A 203 -14.51 6.74 -4.23
C SER A 203 -14.11 8.17 -3.78
N ASN A 204 -13.89 8.36 -2.47
CA ASN A 204 -13.39 9.56 -1.81
C ASN A 204 -12.25 9.23 -0.83
N ALA A 205 -11.58 8.07 -0.98
CA ALA A 205 -10.51 7.59 -0.11
C ALA A 205 -9.46 8.67 0.19
N TYR A 206 -9.13 9.47 -0.80
CA TYR A 206 -8.14 10.52 -0.68
C TYR A 206 -8.65 11.82 -0.01
N LYS A 207 -9.96 12.12 -0.12
CA LYS A 207 -10.61 13.23 0.60
C LYS A 207 -10.85 12.87 2.07
N GLN A 208 -11.14 11.61 2.37
CA GLN A 208 -11.26 11.10 3.75
C GLN A 208 -9.93 11.07 4.49
N ALA A 209 -8.85 10.63 3.82
CA ALA A 209 -7.49 10.73 4.35
C ALA A 209 -7.10 12.17 4.73
N TRP A 210 -7.58 13.16 3.97
CA TRP A 210 -7.39 14.59 4.26
C TRP A 210 -8.24 15.07 5.44
N GLU A 211 -9.54 14.72 5.48
CA GLU A 211 -10.44 15.10 6.58
C GLU A 211 -10.01 14.49 7.94
N GLU A 212 -9.41 13.30 7.94
CA GLU A 212 -8.81 12.69 9.15
C GLU A 212 -7.50 13.37 9.57
N GLY A 213 -6.66 13.82 8.63
CA GLY A 213 -5.49 14.66 8.91
C GLY A 213 -5.84 16.04 9.46
N VAL A 214 -6.98 16.61 9.06
CA VAL A 214 -7.52 17.87 9.59
C VAL A 214 -8.09 17.71 11.01
N ARG A 215 -8.62 16.53 11.37
CA ARG A 215 -9.09 16.26 12.74
C ARG A 215 -7.97 16.11 13.79
N VAL A 216 -6.73 15.84 13.35
CA VAL A 216 -5.54 15.87 14.22
C VAL A 216 -4.90 17.27 14.28
N SER A 217 -5.38 18.21 13.46
CA SER A 217 -4.89 19.60 13.41
C SER A 217 -6.02 20.60 13.67
N GLY A 218 -6.67 20.43 14.83
CA GLY A 218 -7.48 21.48 15.44
C GLY A 218 -6.65 22.26 16.47
N GLU A 219 -6.54 23.57 16.25
CA GLU A 219 -6.05 24.64 17.13
C GLU A 219 -4.58 25.09 17.01
N GLY A 220 -4.41 26.25 16.34
CA GLY A 220 -3.50 27.30 16.77
C GLY A 220 -2.05 27.25 16.26
N PRO A 221 -1.41 28.43 16.10
CA PRO A 221 -0.18 28.59 15.33
C PRO A 221 1.03 28.07 16.11
N GLU A 222 2.05 27.62 15.38
CA GLU A 222 3.36 27.20 15.90
C GLU A 222 3.37 25.86 16.67
N GLY A 223 3.42 24.75 15.92
CA GLY A 223 3.75 23.42 16.45
C GLY A 223 4.89 22.79 15.66
N HIS A 224 6.11 22.86 16.19
CA HIS A 224 7.27 22.12 15.66
C HIS A 224 7.02 20.60 15.76
N LEU A 225 7.21 19.86 14.66
CA LEU A 225 7.44 18.41 14.68
C LEU A 225 8.95 18.12 14.82
N PRO A 226 9.36 17.01 15.46
CA PRO A 226 10.76 16.75 15.75
C PRO A 226 11.55 16.43 14.47
N PRO A 227 12.85 16.78 14.42
CA PRO A 227 13.69 16.55 13.25
C PRO A 227 13.85 15.05 12.97
N GLY A 228 13.69 14.68 11.70
CA GLY A 228 13.82 13.32 11.20
C GLY A 228 15.21 12.74 11.45
N ALA A 229 15.24 11.57 12.08
CA ALA A 229 16.45 10.75 12.16
C ALA A 229 16.53 9.83 10.94
N LEU A 230 17.60 9.96 10.18
CA LEU A 230 18.04 8.98 9.19
C LEU A 230 18.20 7.59 9.87
N PRO A 231 17.74 6.48 9.27
CA PRO A 231 18.06 5.16 9.80
C PRO A 231 19.58 4.91 9.67
N GLY A 232 20.20 4.70 10.83
CA GLY A 232 21.63 4.46 10.96
C GLY A 232 22.10 3.15 10.34
N ARG A 233 23.38 3.16 9.95
CA ARG A 233 24.16 2.02 9.45
C ARG A 233 24.06 0.80 10.37
N GLY A 234 23.39 -0.25 9.89
CA GLY A 234 23.49 -1.62 10.40
C GLY A 234 23.45 -2.58 9.22
N GLY A 235 24.45 -3.46 9.10
CA GLY A 235 24.61 -4.33 7.95
C GLY A 235 23.57 -5.45 7.86
N GLY A 236 23.22 -5.83 6.64
CA GLY A 236 22.49 -7.05 6.30
C GLY A 236 21.06 -6.82 5.77
N HIS A 237 20.93 -6.89 4.44
CA HIS A 237 19.70 -6.81 3.61
C HIS A 237 19.06 -5.42 3.45
N LEU A 238 19.35 -4.78 2.30
CA LEU A 238 18.65 -3.59 1.81
C LEU A 238 17.18 -3.93 1.53
N VAL A 239 16.27 -3.55 2.43
CA VAL A 239 14.89 -3.27 2.06
C VAL A 239 14.92 -1.91 1.37
N SER A 240 14.59 -1.84 0.07
CA SER A 240 14.50 -0.57 -0.66
C SER A 240 13.50 0.34 0.05
N ALA A 241 13.98 1.44 0.63
CA ALA A 241 13.11 2.46 1.21
C ALA A 241 12.41 3.19 0.04
N GLY A 242 11.08 3.29 0.09
CA GLY A 242 10.34 4.01 -0.94
C GLY A 242 10.61 5.52 -0.86
N PHE A 243 10.44 6.20 -1.99
CA PHE A 243 10.75 7.61 -2.15
C PHE A 243 9.77 8.28 -3.12
N MET A 244 9.73 9.61 -3.11
CA MET A 244 8.92 10.39 -4.05
C MET A 244 9.81 11.17 -5.01
N VAL A 245 9.46 11.15 -6.29
CA VAL A 245 9.97 12.05 -7.32
C VAL A 245 8.81 12.91 -7.78
N TRP A 246 8.85 14.21 -7.53
CA TRP A 246 7.82 15.13 -8.00
C TRP A 246 8.33 15.97 -9.15
N VAL A 247 7.73 15.77 -10.32
CA VAL A 247 7.99 16.51 -11.53
C VAL A 247 7.12 17.77 -11.55
N THR A 248 7.76 18.95 -11.51
CA THR A 248 7.09 20.25 -11.44
C THR A 248 7.49 21.13 -12.62
N GLY A 249 6.60 22.00 -13.08
CA GLY A 249 6.91 22.90 -14.19
C GLY A 249 5.66 23.53 -14.81
N PRO A 250 5.84 24.53 -15.69
CA PRO A 250 4.74 25.31 -16.24
C PRO A 250 4.01 24.63 -17.42
N ASP A 251 4.61 23.59 -18.01
CA ASP A 251 4.06 22.88 -19.17
C ASP A 251 3.71 21.43 -18.81
N GLU A 252 2.42 21.16 -18.69
CA GLU A 252 1.87 19.88 -18.25
C GLU A 252 2.24 18.72 -19.16
N VAL A 253 2.35 18.96 -20.47
CA VAL A 253 2.77 17.95 -21.46
C VAL A 253 4.20 17.51 -21.17
N SER A 254 5.12 18.45 -20.98
CA SER A 254 6.51 18.16 -20.60
C SER A 254 6.62 17.45 -19.25
N LEU A 255 5.74 17.73 -18.28
CA LEU A 255 5.74 17.01 -17.00
C LEU A 255 5.41 15.54 -17.18
N LEU A 256 4.37 15.23 -17.95
CA LEU A 256 3.95 13.86 -18.21
C LEU A 256 5.03 13.08 -18.96
N GLU A 257 5.65 13.68 -19.98
CA GLU A 257 6.74 13.05 -20.73
C GLU A 257 7.94 12.70 -19.83
N VAL A 258 8.38 13.64 -18.99
CA VAL A 258 9.48 13.43 -18.05
C VAL A 258 9.11 12.40 -16.98
N ALA A 259 7.88 12.45 -16.44
CA ALA A 259 7.39 11.51 -15.45
C ALA A 259 7.31 10.08 -16.00
N ASP A 260 6.76 9.90 -17.20
CA ASP A 260 6.69 8.60 -17.88
C ASP A 260 8.09 8.04 -18.14
N ALA A 261 9.03 8.90 -18.55
CA ALA A 261 10.41 8.51 -18.81
C ALA A 261 11.19 8.13 -17.53
N ILE A 262 10.95 8.80 -16.40
CA ILE A 262 11.50 8.43 -15.09
C ILE A 262 10.88 7.10 -14.64
N ALA A 263 9.56 6.98 -14.67
CA ALA A 263 8.85 5.80 -14.20
C ALA A 263 9.21 4.54 -15.01
N ALA A 264 9.34 4.66 -16.33
CA ALA A 264 9.78 3.56 -17.19
C ALA A 264 11.19 3.04 -16.81
N ARG A 265 12.14 3.94 -16.52
CA ARG A 265 13.50 3.55 -16.11
C ARG A 265 13.56 2.96 -14.71
N LEU A 266 12.77 3.47 -13.75
CA LEU A 266 12.65 2.87 -12.43
C LEU A 266 12.09 1.44 -12.50
N ARG A 267 11.04 1.22 -13.30
CA ARG A 267 10.48 -0.12 -13.55
C ARG A 267 11.47 -1.05 -14.24
N ALA A 268 12.26 -0.55 -15.21
CA ALA A 268 13.31 -1.33 -15.86
C ALA A 268 14.37 -1.82 -14.86
N ARG A 269 14.65 -1.05 -13.80
CA ARG A 269 15.52 -1.40 -12.68
C ARG A 269 14.83 -2.25 -11.59
N ARG A 270 13.63 -2.77 -11.86
CA ARG A 270 12.81 -3.60 -10.94
C ARG A 270 12.43 -2.90 -9.64
N VAL A 271 12.34 -1.57 -9.65
CA VAL A 271 11.85 -0.79 -8.51
C VAL A 271 10.31 -0.75 -8.57
N PRO A 272 9.59 -1.15 -7.50
CA PRO A 272 8.14 -0.98 -7.44
C PRO A 272 7.79 0.50 -7.63
N THR A 273 7.08 0.84 -8.72
CA THR A 273 6.89 2.24 -9.14
C THR A 273 5.45 2.55 -9.53
N GLU A 274 4.86 3.53 -8.85
CA GLU A 274 3.54 4.09 -9.14
C GLU A 274 3.66 5.51 -9.69
N THR A 275 2.77 5.86 -10.62
CA THR A 275 2.70 7.20 -11.21
C THR A 275 1.41 7.87 -10.76
N LEU A 276 1.48 9.09 -10.23
CA LEU A 276 0.34 9.89 -9.81
C LEU A 276 0.27 11.19 -10.63
N ASP A 277 -0.69 11.27 -11.53
CA ASP A 277 -0.86 12.35 -12.51
C ASP A 277 -2.35 12.55 -12.85
N GLY A 278 -2.66 13.51 -13.72
CA GLY A 278 -4.04 13.78 -14.16
C GLY A 278 -4.74 12.60 -14.88
N ARG A 279 -4.03 11.54 -15.25
CA ARG A 279 -4.58 10.32 -15.87
C ARG A 279 -4.89 9.24 -14.84
N THR A 280 -4.49 9.45 -13.58
CA THR A 280 -4.64 8.48 -12.51
C THR A 280 -6.12 8.33 -12.12
N PRO A 281 -6.73 7.13 -12.26
CA PRO A 281 -8.13 6.94 -11.94
C PRO A 281 -8.46 7.36 -10.50
N GLY A 282 -9.47 8.20 -10.34
CA GLY A 282 -9.88 8.71 -9.03
C GLY A 282 -9.11 9.93 -8.53
N ILE A 283 -8.15 10.45 -9.30
CA ILE A 283 -7.49 11.73 -8.99
C ILE A 283 -8.45 12.93 -9.14
N GLU A 284 -9.49 12.79 -9.95
CA GLU A 284 -10.59 13.75 -10.08
C GLU A 284 -11.30 13.97 -8.73
N ALA A 285 -11.39 12.93 -7.89
CA ALA A 285 -11.94 13.04 -6.53
C ALA A 285 -11.03 13.85 -5.58
N LEU A 286 -9.81 14.15 -6.02
CA LEU A 286 -8.84 15.01 -5.35
C LEU A 286 -8.79 16.43 -5.90
N GLU A 287 -9.55 16.75 -6.94
CA GLU A 287 -9.55 18.08 -7.54
C GLU A 287 -10.13 19.15 -6.59
N GLY A 288 -9.65 20.39 -6.75
CA GLY A 288 -9.97 21.54 -5.89
C GLY A 288 -8.77 22.02 -5.05
N ASP A 289 -8.99 23.01 -4.18
CA ASP A 289 -7.93 23.61 -3.35
C ASP A 289 -7.18 22.52 -2.55
N GLY A 290 -5.86 22.46 -2.71
CA GLY A 290 -4.99 21.50 -1.99
C GLY A 290 -4.77 20.14 -2.65
N LEU A 291 -5.03 19.98 -3.97
CA LEU A 291 -4.71 18.77 -4.74
C LEU A 291 -3.28 18.28 -4.51
N ALA A 292 -2.30 19.18 -4.59
CA ALA A 292 -0.88 18.94 -4.33
C ALA A 292 -0.63 18.26 -2.96
N GLY A 293 -1.22 18.78 -1.89
CA GLY A 293 -1.09 18.23 -0.54
C GLY A 293 -1.72 16.84 -0.39
N ARG A 294 -2.85 16.60 -1.07
CA ARG A 294 -3.53 15.30 -1.04
C ARG A 294 -2.76 14.23 -1.81
N VAL A 295 -2.26 14.58 -3.00
CA VAL A 295 -1.41 13.67 -3.80
C VAL A 295 -0.11 13.37 -3.06
N ALA A 296 0.47 14.35 -2.39
CA ALA A 296 1.64 14.16 -1.54
C ALA A 296 1.41 13.18 -0.39
N PHE A 297 0.25 13.25 0.28
CA PHE A 297 -0.09 12.31 1.34
C PHE A 297 -0.14 10.87 0.81
N VAL A 298 -0.76 10.66 -0.35
CA VAL A 298 -0.84 9.36 -1.01
C VAL A 298 0.55 8.83 -1.35
N ALA A 299 1.34 9.67 -1.99
CA ALA A 299 2.71 9.36 -2.36
C ALA A 299 3.58 9.05 -1.12
N SER A 300 3.40 9.78 -0.01
CA SER A 300 4.08 9.52 1.26
C SER A 300 3.76 8.14 1.82
N THR A 301 2.50 7.70 1.67
CA THR A 301 2.07 6.42 2.23
C THR A 301 2.60 5.26 1.38
N LEU A 302 2.59 5.40 0.06
CA LEU A 302 3.24 4.47 -0.86
C LEU A 302 4.75 4.36 -0.61
N ALA A 303 5.43 5.49 -0.40
CA ALA A 303 6.86 5.53 -0.08
C ALA A 303 7.19 4.79 1.22
N ARG A 304 6.36 4.93 2.27
CA ARG A 304 6.51 4.18 3.53
C ARG A 304 6.44 2.66 3.34
N HIS A 305 5.81 2.19 2.27
CA HIS A 305 5.67 0.76 1.95
C HIS A 305 6.67 0.28 0.88
N GLY A 306 7.74 1.03 0.60
CA GLY A 306 8.80 0.60 -0.30
C GLY A 306 8.53 0.87 -1.78
N VAL A 307 7.57 1.75 -2.10
CA VAL A 307 7.19 2.10 -3.47
C VAL A 307 7.80 3.43 -3.87
N ALA A 308 8.46 3.48 -5.02
CA ALA A 308 8.85 4.72 -5.65
C ALA A 308 7.62 5.38 -6.28
N THR A 309 7.36 6.64 -5.96
CA THR A 309 6.21 7.38 -6.51
C THR A 309 6.69 8.49 -7.42
N VAL A 310 6.19 8.52 -8.66
CA VAL A 310 6.46 9.60 -9.61
C VAL A 310 5.21 10.45 -9.72
N VAL A 311 5.29 11.70 -9.27
CA VAL A 311 4.16 12.62 -9.19
C VAL A 311 4.28 13.68 -10.29
N ALA A 312 3.23 13.87 -11.08
CA ALA A 312 3.13 14.87 -12.14
C ALA A 312 1.74 15.52 -12.12
N VAL A 313 1.47 16.25 -11.04
CA VAL A 313 0.24 17.04 -10.87
C VAL A 313 0.56 18.54 -10.79
N PRO A 314 -0.35 19.43 -11.20
CA PRO A 314 -0.15 20.87 -11.11
C PRO A 314 0.12 21.31 -9.67
N ALA A 315 1.15 22.14 -9.50
CA ALA A 315 1.54 22.75 -8.23
C ALA A 315 2.19 24.10 -8.53
N ASP A 316 1.33 25.10 -8.76
CA ASP A 316 1.74 26.37 -9.34
C ASP A 316 2.41 27.28 -8.31
N ARG A 317 2.10 27.13 -7.02
CA ARG A 317 2.62 28.00 -5.94
C ARG A 317 3.80 27.38 -5.20
N CYS A 318 4.77 28.21 -4.81
CA CYS A 318 5.92 27.77 -4.02
C CYS A 318 5.53 27.23 -2.64
N THR A 319 4.52 27.85 -2.02
CA THR A 319 4.01 27.47 -0.69
C THR A 319 3.43 26.05 -0.67
N GLU A 320 2.72 25.63 -1.72
CA GLU A 320 2.15 24.28 -1.84
C GLU A 320 3.25 23.22 -1.93
N ARG A 321 4.32 23.49 -2.71
CA ARG A 321 5.45 22.57 -2.85
C ARG A 321 6.26 22.45 -1.56
N GLN A 322 6.45 23.55 -0.83
CA GLN A 322 7.09 23.54 0.49
C GLN A 322 6.27 22.73 1.51
N GLN A 323 4.95 22.86 1.49
CA GLN A 323 4.06 22.09 2.38
C GLN A 323 4.14 20.58 2.11
N VAL A 324 4.25 20.16 0.86
CA VAL A 324 4.44 18.74 0.55
C VAL A 324 5.82 18.24 0.96
N ARG A 325 6.86 19.05 0.73
CA ARG A 325 8.22 18.72 1.15
C ARG A 325 8.33 18.48 2.66
N SER A 326 7.54 19.16 3.48
CA SER A 326 7.48 18.89 4.92
C SER A 326 6.71 17.62 5.29
N LEU A 327 5.80 17.15 4.43
CA LEU A 327 5.04 15.91 4.63
C LEU A 327 5.85 14.65 4.26
N VAL A 328 6.83 14.76 3.36
CA VAL A 328 7.57 13.60 2.83
C VAL A 328 9.07 13.79 2.96
N GLY A 329 9.67 13.09 3.93
CA GLY A 329 11.11 13.19 4.24
C GLY A 329 12.05 12.68 3.14
N SER A 330 11.57 11.91 2.17
CA SER A 330 12.33 11.37 1.02
C SER A 330 11.75 11.80 -0.33
N MET A 331 11.44 13.10 -0.47
CA MET A 331 11.01 13.72 -1.72
C MET A 331 12.19 14.23 -2.53
N ILE A 332 12.14 14.11 -3.86
CA ILE A 332 13.04 14.76 -4.82
C ILE A 332 12.19 15.60 -5.77
N GLU A 333 12.47 16.90 -5.85
CA GLU A 333 11.81 17.79 -6.80
C GLU A 333 12.60 17.88 -8.11
N VAL A 334 11.92 17.54 -9.21
CA VAL A 334 12.44 17.61 -10.58
C VAL A 334 11.71 18.74 -11.30
N TYR A 335 12.36 19.89 -11.41
CA TYR A 335 11.80 21.04 -12.11
C TYR A 335 12.08 20.95 -13.61
N VAL A 336 11.01 20.90 -14.41
CA VAL A 336 11.05 20.91 -15.87
C VAL A 336 10.84 22.34 -16.36
N ARG A 337 11.96 22.98 -16.72
CA ARG A 337 11.98 24.33 -17.27
C ARG A 337 11.75 24.29 -18.80
N PRO A 338 10.84 25.10 -19.35
CA PRO A 338 10.67 25.20 -20.80
C PRO A 338 11.90 25.89 -21.43
N ALA A 339 12.38 25.37 -22.56
CA ALA A 339 13.51 25.93 -23.31
C ALA A 339 13.16 27.29 -23.96
N ARG A 340 11.88 27.51 -24.28
CA ARG A 340 11.33 28.76 -24.84
C ARG A 340 9.89 28.95 -24.35
N GLY A 341 9.54 30.18 -23.96
CA GLY A 341 8.17 30.56 -23.57
C GLY A 341 8.10 31.27 -22.23
N VAL A 342 7.13 32.18 -22.08
CA VAL A 342 6.79 32.77 -20.78
C VAL A 342 6.07 31.68 -19.98
N PRO A 343 6.42 31.46 -18.69
CA PRO A 343 5.67 30.52 -17.85
C PRO A 343 4.17 30.82 -17.91
N ARG A 344 3.32 29.79 -17.80
CA ARG A 344 1.88 29.97 -17.58
C ARG A 344 1.68 31.09 -16.55
N THR A 345 0.82 32.06 -16.84
CA THR A 345 0.49 33.15 -15.92
C THR A 345 0.02 32.56 -14.59
N GLY A 346 0.76 32.84 -13.51
CA GLY A 346 0.47 32.33 -12.17
C GLY A 346 1.35 31.19 -11.68
N TYR A 347 2.24 30.61 -12.51
CA TYR A 347 3.21 29.62 -12.07
C TYR A 347 4.44 30.28 -11.43
N GLU A 348 4.72 29.94 -10.18
CA GLU A 348 5.91 30.32 -9.44
C GLU A 348 6.96 29.21 -9.55
N PRO A 349 8.13 29.44 -10.17
CA PRO A 349 9.18 28.42 -10.25
C PRO A 349 9.79 28.12 -8.86
N PRO A 350 10.28 26.89 -8.62
CA PRO A 350 10.97 26.56 -7.39
C PRO A 350 12.32 27.30 -7.31
N GLU A 351 12.61 27.89 -6.15
CA GLU A 351 13.87 28.64 -5.96
C GLU A 351 15.10 27.74 -6.02
N ARG A 352 14.98 26.49 -5.54
CA ARG A 352 16.06 25.49 -5.52
C ARG A 352 15.44 24.09 -5.69
N PRO A 353 15.30 23.57 -6.92
CA PRO A 353 14.95 22.17 -7.13
C PRO A 353 16.20 21.27 -6.98
N GLU A 354 16.04 20.02 -6.54
CA GLU A 354 17.14 19.03 -6.52
C GLU A 354 17.66 18.76 -7.92
N VAL A 355 16.74 18.64 -8.89
CA VAL A 355 17.05 18.37 -10.28
C VAL A 355 16.34 19.39 -11.16
N GLU A 356 17.09 19.99 -12.09
CA GLU A 356 16.54 20.84 -13.13
C GLU A 356 16.72 20.16 -14.50
N ILE A 357 15.62 20.05 -15.24
CA ILE A 357 15.54 19.53 -16.60
C ILE A 357 15.07 20.66 -17.51
N VAL A 358 15.66 20.78 -18.70
CA VAL A 358 15.20 21.73 -19.72
C VAL A 358 14.45 20.94 -20.79
N SER A 359 13.17 21.27 -21.03
CA SER A 359 12.34 20.63 -22.05
C SER A 359 12.18 21.52 -23.31
N PRO A 360 12.37 20.99 -24.53
CA PRO A 360 12.87 19.64 -24.82
C PRO A 360 14.36 19.52 -24.46
N GLU A 361 14.78 18.32 -24.04
CA GLU A 361 16.18 18.08 -23.65
C GLU A 361 17.12 18.21 -24.85
N ALA A 362 18.31 18.79 -24.63
CA ALA A 362 19.33 18.94 -25.69
C ALA A 362 19.83 17.58 -26.22
N ALA A 363 19.84 16.57 -25.35
CA ALA A 363 20.09 15.17 -25.69
C ALA A 363 18.98 14.30 -25.09
N PRO A 364 18.35 13.37 -25.85
CA PRO A 364 17.22 12.60 -25.36
C PRO A 364 17.53 11.79 -24.09
N GLY A 365 16.84 12.10 -23.00
CA GLY A 365 16.93 11.38 -21.73
C GLY A 365 18.07 11.81 -20.80
N ALA A 366 18.86 12.81 -21.16
CA ALA A 366 19.94 13.33 -20.32
C ALA A 366 19.44 13.98 -19.01
N GLY A 367 18.27 14.61 -19.03
CA GLY A 367 17.64 15.17 -17.82
C GLY A 367 17.11 14.08 -16.90
N VAL A 368 16.47 13.07 -17.47
CA VAL A 368 16.01 11.88 -16.73
C VAL A 368 17.18 11.12 -16.10
N GLU A 369 18.30 10.97 -16.82
CA GLU A 369 19.50 10.31 -16.31
C GLU A 369 20.08 11.05 -15.10
N ARG A 370 20.05 12.39 -15.13
CA ARG A 370 20.44 13.23 -13.98
C ARG A 370 19.57 12.97 -12.74
N THR A 371 18.27 12.71 -12.92
CA THR A 371 17.36 12.32 -11.83
C THR A 371 17.76 10.99 -11.20
N LEU A 372 18.03 9.97 -12.03
CA LEU A 372 18.43 8.65 -11.55
C LEU A 372 19.78 8.67 -10.80
N ARG A 373 20.74 9.45 -11.30
CA ARG A 373 22.03 9.64 -10.61
C ARG A 373 21.87 10.29 -9.25
N THR A 374 21.00 11.29 -9.12
CA THR A 374 20.68 11.92 -7.83
C THR A 374 20.11 10.90 -6.85
N LEU A 375 19.23 10.01 -7.32
CA LEU A 375 18.64 8.93 -6.52
C LEU A 375 19.68 7.88 -6.05
N GLU A 376 20.64 7.53 -6.91
CA GLU A 376 21.74 6.62 -6.56
C GLU A 376 22.67 7.22 -5.50
N ILE A 377 23.04 8.50 -5.62
CA ILE A 377 23.87 9.22 -4.64
C ILE A 377 23.17 9.30 -3.27
N LEU A 378 21.85 9.48 -3.26
CA LEU A 378 21.02 9.44 -2.05
C LEU A 378 20.83 8.02 -1.48
N LYS A 379 21.37 6.99 -2.13
CA LYS A 379 21.19 5.57 -1.78
C LYS A 379 19.73 5.11 -1.78
N LEU A 380 18.90 5.81 -2.55
CA LEU A 380 17.49 5.44 -2.79
C LEU A 380 17.39 4.40 -3.92
N LEU A 381 18.41 4.33 -4.78
CA LEU A 381 18.56 3.31 -5.81
C LEU A 381 19.89 2.56 -5.67
N PRO A 382 19.94 1.27 -6.07
CA PRO A 382 21.21 0.59 -6.29
C PRO A 382 21.94 1.25 -7.48
N PRO A 383 23.29 1.28 -7.45
CA PRO A 383 24.07 1.81 -8.57
C PRO A 383 23.79 1.01 -9.85
N GLY A 384 23.53 1.70 -10.96
CA GLY A 384 23.32 1.08 -12.26
C GLY A 384 24.59 0.49 -12.90
N ASP A 385 24.41 -0.28 -13.98
CA ASP A 385 25.49 -0.92 -14.75
C ASP A 385 26.26 0.07 -15.66
N ASP A 386 25.81 1.32 -15.77
CA ASP A 386 26.36 2.31 -16.71
C ASP A 386 27.28 3.32 -16.02
N THR A 387 28.51 3.41 -16.54
CA THR A 387 29.56 4.44 -16.36
C THR A 387 29.77 5.03 -14.95
N PRO A 388 30.97 4.88 -14.34
CA PRO A 388 31.25 5.47 -13.02
C PRO A 388 31.08 7.00 -13.02
N TYR A 389 30.52 7.53 -11.93
CA TYR A 389 30.30 8.97 -11.72
C TYR A 389 31.62 9.74 -11.81
N SER A 390 31.61 10.93 -12.41
CA SER A 390 32.77 11.83 -12.26
C SER A 390 32.77 12.47 -10.88
N GLU A 391 33.95 12.69 -10.30
CA GLU A 391 34.08 13.34 -8.97
C GLU A 391 33.45 14.74 -8.91
N GLU A 392 33.42 15.45 -10.04
CA GLU A 392 32.80 16.78 -10.15
C GLU A 392 31.27 16.70 -10.11
N GLU A 393 30.66 15.73 -10.79
CA GLU A 393 29.21 15.50 -10.75
C GLU A 393 28.75 15.07 -9.36
N GLU A 394 29.49 14.16 -8.71
CA GLU A 394 29.17 13.71 -7.35
C GLU A 394 29.28 14.87 -6.36
N ARG A 395 30.33 15.71 -6.44
CA ARG A 395 30.46 16.90 -5.59
C ARG A 395 29.35 17.92 -5.81
N GLU A 396 28.88 18.11 -7.04
CA GLU A 396 27.79 19.03 -7.34
C GLU A 396 26.46 18.56 -6.73
N VAL A 397 26.12 17.28 -6.90
CA VAL A 397 24.92 16.68 -6.32
C VAL A 397 25.00 16.70 -4.79
N LEU A 398 26.11 16.27 -4.19
CA LEU A 398 26.31 16.30 -2.74
C LEU A 398 26.23 17.72 -2.16
N ARG A 399 26.75 18.72 -2.87
CA ARG A 399 26.65 20.14 -2.43
C ARG A 399 25.21 20.62 -2.41
N ARG A 400 24.41 20.25 -3.41
CA ARG A 400 22.97 20.59 -3.46
C ARG A 400 22.21 19.89 -2.35
N LEU A 401 22.40 18.58 -2.19
CA LEU A 401 21.71 17.77 -1.18
C LEU A 401 22.01 18.21 0.26
N LYS A 402 23.25 18.63 0.56
CA LYS A 402 23.60 19.27 1.85
C LYS A 402 22.82 20.57 2.09
N GLY A 403 22.50 21.31 1.02
CA GLY A 403 21.68 22.52 1.09
C GLY A 403 20.22 22.26 1.50
N PHE A 404 19.73 21.02 1.36
CA PHE A 404 18.37 20.61 1.73
C PHE A 404 18.31 19.71 2.97
N GLY A 405 19.46 19.39 3.59
CA GLY A 405 19.52 18.60 4.82
C GLY A 405 19.35 17.09 4.65
N TYR A 406 19.52 16.54 3.44
CA TYR A 406 19.51 15.08 3.21
C TYR A 406 20.76 14.37 3.74
N LEU A 407 21.87 15.12 3.89
CA LEU A 407 23.22 14.69 4.25
C LEU A 407 23.82 15.68 5.24
#